data_AF-A0AAV2Z2T2-F1
#
_entry.id   AF-A0AAV2Z2T2-F1
#
_cell.length_a   1.000
_cell.length_b   1.000
_cell.length_c   1.000
_cell.angle_alpha   90.00
_cell.angle_beta   90.00
_cell.angle_gamma   90.00
#
_symmetry.space_group_name_H-M   'P 1'
#
loop_
_entity.id
_entity.type
_entity.pdbx_description
1 polymer ?
#
loop_
_entity_poly.entity_id
_entity_poly.type
_entity_poly.pdbx_seq_one_letter_code
_entity_poly.pdbx_strand_id
1 'polypeptide(L)'
;MNEFPDEVLHRIGSYLHGYDVIKLSHVCSKTLQTLSDPDQWTHRVFPPPNYIGDRLKFHYTQERSFQFDPAGDRGSCVVMDARPQCSDAFGNDNFSLDVWFAPMAGPNGQMHGGIILGGQSDAYDVDRWPGNHQQLVHVGPDGALYCSVVNIPKHALATLEAGRWYHLALTFSNGEQNVYLDGELIDHVAGTTLHREWFWLNHLQVGTGCISGDSVGKPTPDHCGWYGFQGLIDDLRIWRDKVLTADEVRSLYTSDHTTLREALAGMCYSLRDHGTLRTMNTPGFRKLHPGRTHKINRVRATRPLERVAETFA
;
A
#
# COMPACT_ATOMS: atom_id res chain seq x y z
N MET A 1 -8.56 -24.93 -28.96
CA MET A 1 -8.96 -23.95 -27.92
C MET A 1 -8.63 -22.58 -28.51
N ASN A 2 -9.60 -21.66 -28.60
CA ASN A 2 -9.32 -20.31 -29.10
C ASN A 2 -8.47 -19.58 -28.07
N GLU A 3 -7.17 -19.47 -28.32
CA GLU A 3 -6.28 -18.71 -27.46
C GLU A 3 -6.32 -17.23 -27.84
N PHE A 4 -6.22 -16.35 -26.85
CA PHE A 4 -6.13 -14.92 -27.09
C PHE A 4 -4.89 -14.58 -27.93
N PRO A 5 -4.98 -13.57 -28.82
CA PRO A 5 -3.82 -12.98 -29.49
C PRO A 5 -2.83 -12.38 -28.48
N ASP A 6 -1.54 -12.33 -28.83
CA ASP A 6 -0.49 -11.83 -27.93
C ASP A 6 -0.73 -10.35 -27.55
N GLU A 7 -1.16 -9.51 -28.50
CA GLU A 7 -1.52 -8.10 -28.22
C GLU A 7 -2.62 -7.99 -27.15
N VAL A 8 -3.60 -8.89 -27.18
CA VAL A 8 -4.68 -8.93 -26.19
C VAL A 8 -4.15 -9.36 -24.83
N LEU A 9 -3.25 -10.36 -24.78
CA LEU A 9 -2.60 -10.77 -23.53
C LEU A 9 -1.72 -9.66 -22.94
N HIS A 10 -1.00 -8.90 -23.77
CA HIS A 10 -0.20 -7.76 -23.32
C HIS A 10 -1.07 -6.61 -22.79
N ARG A 11 -2.22 -6.34 -23.40
CA ARG A 11 -3.21 -5.38 -22.92
C ARG A 11 -3.84 -5.86 -21.61
N ILE A 12 -4.27 -7.11 -21.51
CA ILE A 12 -4.80 -7.67 -20.26
C ILE A 12 -3.73 -7.55 -19.17
N GLY A 13 -2.50 -7.98 -19.44
CA GLY A 13 -1.38 -7.87 -18.50
C GLY A 13 -1.03 -6.44 -18.10
N SER A 14 -1.41 -5.40 -18.86
CA SER A 14 -1.23 -4.00 -18.44
C SER A 14 -2.22 -3.52 -17.38
N TYR A 15 -3.36 -4.20 -17.25
CA TYR A 15 -4.40 -3.87 -16.27
C TYR A 15 -4.36 -4.74 -15.01
N LEU A 16 -3.47 -5.75 -14.98
CA LEU A 16 -3.35 -6.69 -13.87
C LEU A 16 -2.29 -6.23 -12.87
N HIS A 17 -2.51 -6.51 -11.59
CA HIS A 17 -1.49 -6.35 -10.54
C HIS A 17 -0.28 -7.22 -10.84
N GLY A 18 0.88 -6.89 -10.26
CA GLY A 18 2.08 -7.70 -10.39
C GLY A 18 1.83 -9.19 -10.11
N TYR A 19 1.05 -9.50 -9.07
CA TYR A 19 0.70 -10.87 -8.73
C TYR A 19 -0.26 -11.55 -9.71
N ASP A 20 -1.21 -10.81 -10.29
CA ASP A 20 -2.15 -11.36 -11.28
C ASP A 20 -1.52 -11.54 -12.65
N VAL A 21 -0.56 -10.68 -13.03
CA VAL A 21 0.33 -10.91 -14.17
C VAL A 21 1.14 -12.19 -13.97
N ILE A 22 1.66 -12.44 -12.74
CA ILE A 22 2.37 -13.69 -12.42
C ILE A 22 1.44 -14.88 -12.61
N LYS A 23 0.25 -14.87 -11.99
CA LYS A 23 -0.74 -15.94 -12.12
C LYS A 23 -1.10 -16.20 -13.59
N LEU A 24 -1.46 -15.16 -14.34
CA LEU A 24 -1.80 -15.27 -15.76
C LEU A 24 -0.65 -15.87 -16.57
N SER A 25 0.59 -15.44 -16.29
CA SER A 25 1.77 -15.96 -16.98
C SER A 25 2.14 -17.40 -16.66
N HIS A 26 1.50 -18.05 -15.68
CA HIS A 26 1.72 -19.46 -15.35
C HIS A 26 0.52 -20.36 -15.71
N VAL A 27 -0.50 -19.82 -16.39
CA VAL A 27 -1.68 -20.58 -16.84
C VAL A 27 -1.32 -21.58 -17.94
N CYS A 28 -0.49 -21.19 -18.92
CA CYS A 28 0.01 -22.08 -19.95
C CYS A 28 1.35 -21.59 -20.53
N SER A 29 1.97 -22.40 -21.38
CA SER A 29 3.25 -22.07 -22.02
C SER A 29 3.19 -20.78 -22.85
N LYS A 30 2.06 -20.51 -23.52
CA LYS A 30 1.88 -19.28 -24.30
C LYS A 30 1.85 -18.04 -23.42
N THR A 31 1.02 -18.01 -22.38
CA THR A 31 0.97 -16.84 -21.48
C THR A 31 2.29 -16.62 -20.75
N LEU A 32 3.04 -17.69 -20.47
CA LEU A 32 4.40 -17.60 -19.92
C LEU A 32 5.35 -16.92 -20.90
N GLN A 33 5.36 -17.32 -22.16
CA GLN A 33 6.23 -16.77 -23.18
C GLN A 33 5.87 -15.31 -23.48
N THR A 34 4.60 -15.04 -23.77
CA THR A 34 4.10 -13.69 -24.13
C THR A 34 4.30 -12.69 -22.99
N LEU A 35 3.96 -13.05 -21.74
CA LEU A 35 4.07 -12.11 -20.61
C LEU A 35 5.48 -12.06 -19.98
N SER A 36 6.45 -12.81 -20.50
CA SER A 36 7.86 -12.75 -20.06
C SER A 36 8.77 -12.00 -21.03
N ASP A 37 8.21 -11.45 -22.11
CA ASP A 37 8.91 -10.56 -23.03
C ASP A 37 9.38 -9.27 -22.32
N PRO A 38 10.70 -9.02 -22.22
CA PRO A 38 11.27 -7.84 -21.57
C PRO A 38 10.84 -6.51 -22.20
N ASP A 39 10.65 -6.46 -23.52
CA ASP A 39 10.38 -5.23 -24.27
C ASP A 39 9.01 -4.63 -23.91
N GLN A 40 8.11 -5.44 -23.37
CA GLN A 40 6.80 -4.99 -22.88
C GLN A 40 6.90 -4.19 -21.58
N TRP A 41 7.95 -4.42 -20.79
CA TRP A 41 8.09 -3.87 -19.45
C TRP A 41 9.04 -2.67 -19.40
N THR A 42 9.85 -2.44 -20.44
CA THR A 42 10.84 -1.34 -20.54
C THR A 42 10.20 0.04 -20.44
N HIS A 43 8.98 0.20 -20.95
CA HIS A 43 8.22 1.45 -20.88
C HIS A 43 7.39 1.60 -19.58
N ARG A 44 7.36 0.57 -18.74
CA ARG A 44 6.42 0.46 -17.60
C ARG A 44 7.08 0.48 -16.23
N VAL A 45 8.41 0.34 -16.21
CA VAL A 45 9.27 0.41 -15.02
C VAL A 45 10.26 1.54 -15.27
N PHE A 46 10.44 2.48 -14.33
CA PHE A 46 11.55 3.43 -14.39
C PHE A 46 12.78 2.74 -13.81
N PRO A 47 13.71 2.22 -14.64
CA PRO A 47 14.79 1.40 -14.12
C PRO A 47 15.80 2.29 -13.38
N PRO A 48 16.31 1.88 -12.20
CA PRO A 48 17.36 2.63 -11.51
C PRO A 48 18.64 2.69 -12.37
N PRO A 49 19.58 3.63 -12.07
CA PRO A 49 20.72 3.95 -12.95
C PRO A 49 21.67 2.79 -13.31
N ASN A 50 21.54 1.61 -12.68
CA ASN A 50 22.42 0.45 -12.84
C ASN A 50 21.68 -0.84 -13.26
N TYR A 51 20.54 -0.70 -13.95
CA TYR A 51 19.66 -1.81 -14.29
C TYR A 51 20.17 -2.70 -15.45
N ILE A 52 19.96 -4.02 -15.35
CA ILE A 52 20.28 -5.03 -16.38
C ILE A 52 18.98 -5.64 -16.89
N GLY A 53 18.74 -5.59 -18.22
CA GLY A 53 17.47 -5.79 -18.93
C GLY A 53 16.59 -6.99 -18.55
N ASP A 54 17.16 -8.11 -18.12
CA ASP A 54 16.50 -9.43 -18.14
C ASP A 54 15.49 -9.68 -17.01
N ARG A 55 15.17 -8.70 -16.17
CA ARG A 55 14.29 -8.85 -14.99
C ARG A 55 13.17 -7.81 -14.91
N LEU A 56 12.75 -7.21 -16.02
CA LEU A 56 11.81 -6.08 -15.98
C LEU A 56 10.43 -6.51 -15.49
N LYS A 57 9.97 -7.70 -15.89
CA LYS A 57 8.78 -8.34 -15.32
C LYS A 57 8.91 -8.51 -13.80
N PHE A 58 10.06 -8.94 -13.32
CA PHE A 58 10.31 -9.14 -11.90
C PHE A 58 10.30 -7.80 -11.13
N HIS A 59 10.91 -6.74 -11.68
CA HIS A 59 10.82 -5.39 -11.10
C HIS A 59 9.39 -4.84 -11.13
N TYR A 60 8.70 -4.93 -12.28
CA TYR A 60 7.29 -4.57 -12.40
C TYR A 60 6.42 -5.28 -11.37
N THR A 61 6.68 -6.57 -11.12
CA THR A 61 5.93 -7.35 -10.11
C THR A 61 6.27 -7.00 -8.67
N GLN A 62 7.43 -6.38 -8.41
CA GLN A 62 7.83 -5.90 -7.09
C GLN A 62 7.38 -4.46 -6.82
N GLU A 63 7.15 -3.65 -7.86
CA GLU A 63 6.84 -2.22 -7.77
C GLU A 63 5.34 -1.88 -7.78
N ARG A 64 4.45 -2.85 -8.02
CA ARG A 64 3.00 -2.63 -8.17
C ARG A 64 2.18 -3.32 -7.08
N SER A 65 1.34 -2.50 -6.42
CA SER A 65 0.26 -2.81 -5.48
C SER A 65 0.62 -3.77 -4.34
N PHE A 66 0.54 -3.29 -3.10
CA PHE A 66 0.75 -4.14 -1.92
C PHE A 66 -0.55 -4.85 -1.58
N GLN A 67 -0.54 -6.19 -1.55
CA GLN A 67 -1.61 -6.96 -0.95
C GLN A 67 -1.46 -6.93 0.56
N PHE A 68 -2.49 -6.44 1.24
CA PHE A 68 -2.58 -6.43 2.69
C PHE A 68 -3.48 -7.56 3.15
N ASP A 69 -2.98 -8.30 4.12
CA ASP A 69 -3.66 -9.41 4.76
C ASP A 69 -3.94 -9.04 6.22
N PRO A 70 -5.18 -9.15 6.72
CA PRO A 70 -5.50 -8.92 8.12
C PRO A 70 -4.98 -10.02 9.05
N ALA A 71 -4.40 -11.12 8.52
CA ALA A 71 -3.91 -12.23 9.32
C ALA A 71 -2.90 -11.83 10.40
N GLY A 72 -3.00 -12.51 11.55
CA GLY A 72 -2.25 -12.20 12.77
C GLY A 72 -2.86 -11.05 13.57
N ASP A 73 -2.30 -10.77 14.73
CA ASP A 73 -2.92 -9.82 15.69
C ASP A 73 -3.02 -8.39 15.17
N ARG A 74 -2.17 -7.99 14.21
CA ARG A 74 -2.06 -6.60 13.72
C ARG A 74 -2.20 -6.44 12.21
N GLY A 75 -2.36 -7.53 11.46
CA GLY A 75 -2.33 -7.53 10.00
C GLY A 75 -0.98 -7.07 9.39
N SER A 76 -0.93 -7.03 8.06
CA SER A 76 0.21 -6.51 7.30
C SER A 76 0.27 -4.98 7.36
N CYS A 77 1.46 -4.38 7.36
CA CYS A 77 1.63 -2.93 7.53
C CYS A 77 2.78 -2.38 6.69
N VAL A 78 2.61 -1.21 6.06
CA VAL A 78 3.74 -0.40 5.61
C VAL A 78 3.89 0.79 6.55
N VAL A 79 5.05 0.89 7.20
CA VAL A 79 5.35 2.01 8.11
C VAL A 79 5.95 3.17 7.33
N MET A 80 5.47 4.38 7.59
CA MET A 80 5.95 5.61 6.97
C MET A 80 7.18 6.16 7.71
N ASP A 81 8.34 5.52 7.54
CA ASP A 81 9.56 5.83 8.33
C ASP A 81 10.16 7.22 8.05
N ALA A 82 9.96 7.79 6.85
CA ALA A 82 10.57 9.07 6.48
C ALA A 82 9.95 10.28 7.21
N ARG A 83 8.66 10.21 7.56
CA ARG A 83 7.88 11.25 8.26
C ARG A 83 6.71 10.60 9.01
N PRO A 84 6.97 9.92 10.13
CA PRO A 84 5.97 9.06 10.74
C PRO A 84 4.86 9.87 11.44
N GLN A 85 5.12 11.12 11.84
CA GLN A 85 4.11 11.95 12.50
C GLN A 85 3.17 12.63 11.48
N CYS A 86 1.87 12.70 11.79
CA CYS A 86 0.89 13.36 10.90
C CYS A 86 1.27 14.81 10.56
N SER A 87 1.66 15.60 11.57
CA SER A 87 2.11 16.99 11.37
C SER A 87 3.37 17.11 10.51
N ASP A 88 4.17 16.05 10.40
CA ASP A 88 5.40 15.98 9.60
C ASP A 88 5.17 15.39 8.21
N ALA A 89 4.19 14.51 8.03
CA ALA A 89 3.79 14.06 6.69
C ALA A 89 2.97 15.14 5.97
N PHE A 90 1.88 15.59 6.59
CA PHE A 90 0.87 16.44 5.97
C PHE A 90 1.10 17.94 6.20
N GLY A 91 1.56 18.32 7.39
CA GLY A 91 1.51 19.70 7.85
C GLY A 91 0.26 19.95 8.68
N ASN A 92 -0.10 21.21 8.87
CA ASN A 92 -1.22 21.60 9.74
C ASN A 92 -2.26 22.50 9.06
N ASP A 93 -1.92 23.10 7.93
CA ASP A 93 -2.76 24.12 7.30
C ASP A 93 -3.30 23.63 5.96
N ASN A 94 -2.42 23.25 5.05
CA ASN A 94 -2.75 22.92 3.67
C ASN A 94 -2.12 21.59 3.26
N PHE A 95 -2.92 20.62 2.85
CA PHE A 95 -2.41 19.36 2.32
C PHE A 95 -3.44 18.62 1.49
N SER A 96 -2.95 17.61 0.78
CA SER A 96 -3.78 16.63 0.09
C SER A 96 -3.20 15.23 0.27
N LEU A 97 -4.07 14.25 0.14
CA LEU A 97 -3.68 12.86 -0.08
C LEU A 97 -4.55 12.25 -1.15
N ASP A 98 -4.00 11.24 -1.82
CA ASP A 98 -4.80 10.34 -2.61
C ASP A 98 -4.31 8.90 -2.44
N VAL A 99 -5.17 7.95 -2.80
CA VAL A 99 -4.87 6.53 -2.74
C VAL A 99 -5.75 5.77 -3.71
N TRP A 100 -5.15 4.80 -4.40
CA TRP A 100 -5.88 3.74 -5.09
C TRP A 100 -5.99 2.53 -4.18
N PHE A 101 -7.19 1.95 -4.08
CA PHE A 101 -7.36 0.73 -3.29
C PHE A 101 -8.49 -0.14 -3.83
N ALA A 102 -8.43 -1.43 -3.51
CA ALA A 102 -9.50 -2.37 -3.78
C ALA A 102 -9.74 -3.21 -2.51
N PRO A 103 -10.85 -3.01 -1.78
CA PRO A 103 -11.20 -3.88 -0.67
C PRO A 103 -11.53 -5.27 -1.20
N MET A 104 -11.13 -6.32 -0.50
CA MET A 104 -11.36 -7.70 -0.95
C MET A 104 -12.27 -8.45 0.02
N ALA A 105 -13.06 -9.36 -0.54
CA ALA A 105 -13.80 -10.33 0.26
C ALA A 105 -12.85 -11.40 0.81
N GLY A 106 -13.10 -11.81 2.05
CA GLY A 106 -12.46 -12.95 2.66
C GLY A 106 -12.98 -14.29 2.11
N PRO A 107 -12.43 -15.42 2.59
CA PRO A 107 -12.81 -16.76 2.13
C PRO A 107 -14.30 -17.09 2.27
N ASN A 108 -15.01 -16.42 3.18
CA ASN A 108 -16.45 -16.56 3.40
C ASN A 108 -17.30 -15.66 2.47
N GLY A 109 -16.68 -14.94 1.54
CA GLY A 109 -17.35 -14.01 0.63
C GLY A 109 -17.75 -12.67 1.25
N GLN A 110 -17.46 -12.45 2.54
CA GLN A 110 -17.73 -11.18 3.22
C GLN A 110 -16.52 -10.26 3.17
N MET A 111 -16.76 -8.96 3.06
CA MET A 111 -15.70 -7.97 3.19
C MET A 111 -15.22 -7.94 4.64
N HIS A 112 -13.91 -8.07 4.84
CA HIS A 112 -13.33 -7.85 6.17
C HIS A 112 -13.19 -6.35 6.46
N GLY A 113 -12.88 -5.56 5.42
CA GLY A 113 -12.56 -4.14 5.56
C GLY A 113 -11.19 -3.93 6.18
N GLY A 114 -11.03 -2.83 6.91
CA GLY A 114 -9.84 -2.49 7.69
C GLY A 114 -9.33 -1.08 7.42
N ILE A 115 -8.26 -0.71 8.11
CA ILE A 115 -7.69 0.63 8.05
C ILE A 115 -6.68 0.72 6.91
N ILE A 116 -6.95 1.59 5.95
CA ILE A 116 -6.08 1.86 4.79
C ILE A 116 -4.95 2.80 5.22
N LEU A 117 -5.27 3.85 5.98
CA LEU A 117 -4.30 4.79 6.53
C LEU A 117 -4.66 5.12 7.98
N GLY A 118 -3.79 4.72 8.91
CA GLY A 118 -3.93 4.96 10.34
C GLY A 118 -2.83 5.87 10.88
N GLY A 119 -3.18 6.79 11.78
CA GLY A 119 -2.23 7.55 12.59
C GLY A 119 -2.36 7.17 14.06
N GLN A 120 -1.23 7.02 14.77
CA GLN A 120 -1.21 6.50 16.15
C GLN A 120 -0.09 7.13 16.99
N SER A 121 -0.23 7.15 18.31
CA SER A 121 0.81 7.66 19.22
C SER A 121 2.00 6.73 19.41
N ASP A 122 1.82 5.43 19.19
CA ASP A 122 2.82 4.39 19.41
C ASP A 122 3.07 3.58 18.13
N ALA A 123 4.29 3.06 17.98
CA ALA A 123 4.73 2.37 16.78
C ALA A 123 4.09 0.98 16.62
N TYR A 124 3.95 0.53 15.37
CA TYR A 124 3.37 -0.76 15.01
C TYR A 124 4.04 -1.97 15.68
N ASP A 125 5.34 -1.89 15.98
CA ASP A 125 6.15 -3.00 16.51
C ASP A 125 6.33 -2.96 18.03
N VAL A 126 5.68 -2.01 18.72
CA VAL A 126 5.71 -1.91 20.18
C VAL A 126 4.51 -2.65 20.78
N ASP A 127 4.75 -3.48 21.80
CA ASP A 127 3.70 -4.18 22.54
C ASP A 127 3.05 -3.28 23.60
N ARG A 128 2.47 -2.18 23.13
CA ARG A 128 1.76 -1.18 23.93
C ARG A 128 0.57 -0.67 23.15
N TRP A 129 -0.54 -0.44 23.86
CA TRP A 129 -1.71 0.23 23.30
C TRP A 129 -1.43 1.70 22.99
N PRO A 130 -1.70 2.20 21.76
CA PRO A 130 -1.61 3.62 21.46
C PRO A 130 -2.62 4.43 22.27
N GLY A 131 -2.15 5.42 23.03
CA GLY A 131 -3.02 6.33 23.78
C GLY A 131 -3.88 7.24 22.88
N ASN A 132 -3.42 7.50 21.64
CA ASN A 132 -4.17 8.24 20.62
C ASN A 132 -4.09 7.47 19.30
N HIS A 133 -5.20 7.42 18.56
CA HIS A 133 -5.27 6.73 17.28
C HIS A 133 -6.43 7.24 16.44
N GLN A 134 -6.16 7.50 15.16
CA GLN A 134 -7.15 7.93 14.18
C GLN A 134 -7.08 7.07 12.92
N GLN A 135 -8.23 6.56 12.50
CA GLN A 135 -8.41 5.93 11.20
C GLN A 135 -8.66 7.07 10.21
N LEU A 136 -7.61 7.52 9.51
CA LEU A 136 -7.73 8.62 8.56
C LEU A 136 -8.52 8.17 7.33
N VAL A 137 -8.29 6.92 6.91
CA VAL A 137 -9.05 6.21 5.87
C VAL A 137 -9.29 4.77 6.32
N HIS A 138 -10.53 4.32 6.34
CA HIS A 138 -10.88 2.92 6.60
C HIS A 138 -12.18 2.48 5.93
N VAL A 139 -12.34 1.17 5.82
CA VAL A 139 -13.53 0.51 5.27
C VAL A 139 -14.11 -0.44 6.32
N GLY A 140 -15.43 -0.38 6.52
CA GLY A 140 -16.16 -1.30 7.39
C GLY A 140 -16.38 -2.68 6.74
N PRO A 141 -16.75 -3.71 7.51
CA PRO A 141 -17.07 -5.04 6.97
C PRO A 141 -18.33 -5.06 6.09
N ASP A 142 -19.16 -4.02 6.20
CA ASP A 142 -20.33 -3.75 5.36
C ASP A 142 -20.00 -2.98 4.07
N GLY A 143 -18.72 -2.69 3.82
CA GLY A 143 -18.26 -1.89 2.70
C GLY A 143 -18.38 -0.38 2.91
N ALA A 144 -18.83 0.09 4.07
CA ALA A 144 -18.90 1.52 4.34
C ALA A 144 -17.51 2.17 4.32
N LEU A 145 -17.32 3.18 3.46
CA LEU A 145 -16.11 3.98 3.37
C LEU A 145 -16.15 5.13 4.38
N TYR A 146 -15.05 5.33 5.09
CA TYR A 146 -14.85 6.44 6.01
C TYR A 146 -13.52 7.14 5.69
N CYS A 147 -13.55 8.46 5.59
CA CYS A 147 -12.36 9.27 5.38
C CYS A 147 -12.53 10.63 6.06
N SER A 148 -11.65 10.97 7.00
CA SER A 148 -11.68 12.28 7.66
C SER A 148 -10.41 12.53 8.47
N VAL A 149 -9.95 13.78 8.43
CA VAL A 149 -8.83 14.32 9.23
C VAL A 149 -9.29 15.37 10.24
N VAL A 150 -10.58 15.71 10.26
CA VAL A 150 -11.13 16.87 10.99
C VAL A 150 -11.80 16.49 12.31
N ASN A 151 -11.99 17.47 13.18
CA ASN A 151 -12.53 17.31 14.54
C ASN A 151 -14.07 17.21 14.58
N ILE A 152 -14.64 16.40 13.70
CA ILE A 152 -16.07 16.06 13.70
C ILE A 152 -16.26 14.53 13.75
N PRO A 153 -17.39 14.03 14.27
CA PRO A 153 -17.70 12.61 14.20
C PRO A 153 -17.67 12.09 12.76
N LYS A 154 -17.01 10.96 12.52
CA LYS A 154 -16.97 10.33 11.19
C LYS A 154 -18.32 9.71 10.85
N HIS A 155 -18.76 9.87 9.61
CA HIS A 155 -19.92 9.19 9.01
C HIS A 155 -19.49 8.37 7.79
N ALA A 156 -20.34 7.42 7.39
CA ALA A 156 -20.13 6.65 6.18
C ALA A 156 -20.34 7.55 4.95
N LEU A 157 -19.38 7.54 4.03
CA LEU A 157 -19.39 8.40 2.84
C LEU A 157 -19.96 7.69 1.61
N ALA A 158 -19.71 6.39 1.48
CA ALA A 158 -20.16 5.55 0.39
C ALA A 158 -20.19 4.08 0.82
N THR A 159 -20.85 3.22 0.03
CA THR A 159 -20.78 1.76 0.18
C THR A 159 -19.99 1.17 -0.97
N LEU A 160 -18.90 0.48 -0.66
CA LEU A 160 -17.97 -0.09 -1.61
C LEU A 160 -18.27 -1.57 -1.88
N GLU A 161 -18.13 -1.95 -3.14
CA GLU A 161 -18.09 -3.34 -3.59
C GLU A 161 -16.69 -3.95 -3.41
N ALA A 162 -16.66 -5.23 -3.01
CA ALA A 162 -15.42 -6.00 -2.95
C ALA A 162 -14.86 -6.30 -4.35
N GLY A 163 -13.54 -6.23 -4.51
CA GLY A 163 -12.83 -6.53 -5.74
C GLY A 163 -12.86 -5.41 -6.79
N ARG A 164 -13.50 -4.26 -6.48
CA ARG A 164 -13.49 -3.07 -7.34
C ARG A 164 -12.38 -2.11 -6.89
N TRP A 165 -11.70 -1.51 -7.87
CA TRP A 165 -10.76 -0.42 -7.64
C TRP A 165 -11.49 0.89 -7.40
N TYR A 166 -11.01 1.65 -6.42
CA TYR A 166 -11.46 3.00 -6.11
C TYR A 166 -10.26 3.93 -6.06
N HIS A 167 -10.47 5.16 -6.53
CA HIS A 167 -9.57 6.28 -6.26
C HIS A 167 -10.20 7.17 -5.21
N LEU A 168 -9.52 7.35 -4.08
CA LEU A 168 -9.95 8.28 -3.03
C LEU A 168 -8.96 9.42 -2.96
N ALA A 169 -9.45 10.65 -2.87
CA ALA A 169 -8.64 11.82 -2.56
C ALA A 169 -9.27 12.63 -1.43
N LEU A 170 -8.43 13.25 -0.60
CA LEU A 170 -8.83 14.20 0.42
C LEU A 170 -7.96 15.45 0.32
N THR A 171 -8.57 16.61 0.45
CA THR A 171 -7.87 17.90 0.53
C THR A 171 -8.29 18.62 1.79
N PHE A 172 -7.35 19.26 2.47
CA PHE A 172 -7.62 20.11 3.64
C PHE A 172 -6.94 21.46 3.48
N SER A 173 -7.69 22.54 3.72
CA SER A 173 -7.20 23.93 3.70
C SER A 173 -8.14 24.87 4.43
N ASN A 174 -7.62 25.82 5.19
CA ASN A 174 -8.41 26.90 5.82
C ASN A 174 -9.62 26.41 6.64
N GLY A 175 -9.52 25.24 7.27
CA GLY A 175 -10.61 24.64 8.03
C GLY A 175 -11.71 23.99 7.17
N GLU A 176 -11.42 23.73 5.89
CA GLU A 176 -12.27 23.01 4.96
C GLU A 176 -11.64 21.67 4.57
N GLN A 177 -12.44 20.61 4.58
CA GLN A 177 -12.12 19.28 4.06
C GLN A 177 -13.03 18.96 2.87
N ASN A 178 -12.43 18.46 1.79
CA ASN A 178 -13.15 17.84 0.67
C ASN A 178 -12.71 16.39 0.52
N VAL A 179 -13.65 15.48 0.29
CA VAL A 179 -13.36 14.07 -0.01
C VAL A 179 -13.94 13.72 -1.38
N TYR A 180 -13.13 13.09 -2.19
CA TYR A 180 -13.47 12.69 -3.56
C TYR A 180 -13.35 11.18 -3.71
N LEU A 181 -14.29 10.56 -4.42
CA LEU A 181 -14.24 9.16 -4.81
C LEU A 181 -14.39 9.07 -6.33
N ASP A 182 -13.48 8.36 -6.99
CA ASP A 182 -13.43 8.20 -8.44
C ASP A 182 -13.50 9.53 -9.21
N GLY A 183 -12.83 10.56 -8.68
CA GLY A 183 -12.76 11.90 -9.28
C GLY A 183 -13.98 12.80 -9.01
N GLU A 184 -14.98 12.33 -8.26
CA GLU A 184 -16.19 13.09 -7.91
C GLU A 184 -16.17 13.49 -6.42
N LEU A 185 -16.62 14.71 -6.11
CA LEU A 185 -16.74 15.19 -4.73
C LEU A 185 -17.92 14.46 -4.04
N ILE A 186 -17.63 13.73 -2.95
CA ILE A 186 -18.65 12.97 -2.21
C ILE A 186 -18.91 13.51 -0.81
N ASP A 187 -18.01 14.33 -0.26
CA ASP A 187 -18.18 14.94 1.06
C ASP A 187 -17.45 16.28 1.13
N HIS A 188 -18.04 17.22 1.87
CA HIS A 188 -17.49 18.54 2.15
C HIS A 188 -17.82 18.96 3.58
N VAL A 189 -16.80 19.43 4.30
CA VAL A 189 -16.92 19.95 5.66
C VAL A 189 -16.17 21.27 5.73
N ALA A 190 -16.80 22.31 6.25
CA ALA A 190 -16.18 23.62 6.45
C ALA A 190 -16.29 24.11 7.89
N GLY A 191 -15.52 25.15 8.24
CA GLY A 191 -15.57 25.77 9.58
C GLY A 191 -15.09 24.84 10.70
N THR A 192 -14.19 23.92 10.38
CA THR A 192 -13.65 22.92 11.33
C THR A 192 -12.14 23.06 11.48
N THR A 193 -11.57 22.25 12.38
CA THR A 193 -10.12 22.12 12.56
C THR A 193 -9.72 20.67 12.31
N LEU A 194 -8.42 20.43 12.18
CA LEU A 194 -7.88 19.07 12.29
C LEU A 194 -8.32 18.43 13.60
N HIS A 195 -8.43 17.10 13.58
CA HIS A 195 -8.81 16.31 14.75
C HIS A 195 -7.91 16.66 15.93
N ARG A 196 -8.47 16.77 17.14
CA ARG A 196 -7.73 17.20 18.33
C ARG A 196 -6.45 16.40 18.58
N GLU A 197 -6.43 15.14 18.15
CA GLU A 197 -5.31 14.22 18.34
C GLU A 197 -4.18 14.35 17.31
N TRP A 198 -4.34 15.17 16.28
CA TRP A 198 -3.44 15.27 15.12
C TRP A 198 -1.94 15.33 15.49
N PHE A 199 -1.61 16.15 16.49
CA PHE A 199 -0.22 16.36 16.94
C PHE A 199 0.35 15.19 17.76
N TRP A 200 -0.49 14.28 18.25
CA TRP A 200 -0.06 13.09 19.00
C TRP A 200 -0.03 11.83 18.13
N LEU A 201 -0.37 11.92 16.83
CA LEU A 201 -0.29 10.82 15.89
C LEU A 201 1.14 10.74 15.31
N ASN A 202 2.04 10.16 16.10
CA ASN A 202 3.48 10.06 15.82
C ASN A 202 3.86 8.96 14.81
N HIS A 203 2.94 8.06 14.49
CA HIS A 203 3.19 6.92 13.62
C HIS A 203 2.05 6.72 12.61
N LEU A 204 2.35 7.05 11.36
CA LEU A 204 1.54 6.77 10.19
C LEU A 204 1.84 5.39 9.63
N GLN A 205 0.76 4.67 9.31
CA GLN A 205 0.79 3.29 8.91
C GLN A 205 -0.23 3.05 7.81
N VAL A 206 0.19 2.31 6.79
CA VAL A 206 -0.65 1.94 5.64
C VAL A 206 -1.03 0.47 5.76
N GLY A 207 -2.31 0.19 5.58
CA GLY A 207 -2.88 -1.16 5.59
C GLY A 207 -3.19 -1.73 6.98
N THR A 208 -3.03 -0.96 8.05
CA THR A 208 -3.51 -1.30 9.39
C THR A 208 -3.62 -0.07 10.29
N GLY A 209 -4.30 -0.23 11.43
CA GLY A 209 -4.24 0.71 12.54
C GLY A 209 -5.03 0.25 13.76
N CYS A 210 -5.01 1.02 14.84
CA CYS A 210 -5.88 0.78 16.00
C CYS A 210 -7.26 1.41 15.79
N ILE A 211 -8.30 0.77 16.31
CA ILE A 211 -9.70 1.24 16.38
C ILE A 211 -10.29 0.87 17.75
N SER A 212 -11.17 1.71 18.31
CA SER A 212 -11.69 1.56 19.68
C SER A 212 -13.21 1.70 19.78
N GLY A 213 -13.75 1.51 21.00
CA GLY A 213 -15.17 1.33 21.30
C GLY A 213 -16.15 2.30 20.63
N ASP A 214 -15.88 3.60 20.61
CA ASP A 214 -16.81 4.59 20.04
C ASP A 214 -16.59 4.84 18.54
N SER A 215 -15.64 4.12 17.92
CA SER A 215 -15.34 4.27 16.49
C SER A 215 -16.38 3.56 15.62
N VAL A 216 -16.75 4.20 14.51
CA VAL A 216 -17.63 3.64 13.47
C VAL A 216 -16.85 2.75 12.49
N GLY A 217 -17.53 1.84 11.78
CA GLY A 217 -16.91 1.00 10.75
C GLY A 217 -15.96 -0.09 11.26
N LYS A 218 -16.12 -0.49 12.53
CA LYS A 218 -15.37 -1.59 13.16
C LYS A 218 -15.98 -2.96 12.83
N PRO A 219 -15.19 -4.06 12.87
CA PRO A 219 -15.65 -5.38 12.44
C PRO A 219 -16.77 -5.95 13.32
N THR A 220 -16.78 -5.62 14.62
CA THR A 220 -17.86 -5.96 15.55
C THR A 220 -18.15 -4.80 16.52
N PRO A 221 -19.36 -4.72 17.11
CA PRO A 221 -19.72 -3.69 18.10
C PRO A 221 -18.83 -3.61 19.34
N ASP A 222 -18.06 -4.66 19.64
CA ASP A 222 -17.15 -4.76 20.79
C ASP A 222 -15.66 -4.73 20.42
N HIS A 223 -15.33 -4.70 19.12
CA HIS A 223 -13.94 -4.71 18.67
C HIS A 223 -13.18 -3.47 19.17
N CYS A 224 -12.05 -3.72 19.82
CA CYS A 224 -11.10 -2.73 20.27
C CYS A 224 -9.71 -3.33 20.09
N GLY A 225 -8.91 -2.77 19.19
CA GLY A 225 -7.72 -3.49 18.73
C GLY A 225 -7.13 -2.93 17.46
N TRP A 226 -6.14 -3.66 16.97
CA TRP A 226 -5.65 -3.49 15.61
C TRP A 226 -6.70 -3.99 14.62
N TYR A 227 -6.77 -3.33 13.46
CA TYR A 227 -7.72 -3.62 12.40
C TYR A 227 -7.01 -3.53 11.05
N GLY A 228 -6.39 -4.66 10.67
CA GLY A 228 -5.67 -4.80 9.40
C GLY A 228 -6.62 -4.72 8.21
N PHE A 229 -6.16 -4.09 7.14
CA PHE A 229 -6.89 -4.01 5.88
C PHE A 229 -6.77 -5.31 5.09
N GLN A 230 -7.90 -5.80 4.60
CA GLN A 230 -7.94 -6.86 3.61
C GLN A 230 -8.20 -6.30 2.21
N GLY A 231 -7.14 -6.22 1.42
CA GLY A 231 -7.27 -5.77 0.04
C GLY A 231 -5.96 -5.34 -0.58
N LEU A 232 -6.08 -4.56 -1.65
CA LEU A 232 -4.96 -4.00 -2.39
C LEU A 232 -4.89 -2.50 -2.14
N ILE A 233 -3.68 -1.97 -1.91
CA ILE A 233 -3.43 -0.52 -1.86
C ILE A 233 -2.31 -0.21 -2.86
N ASP A 234 -2.50 0.85 -3.64
CA ASP A 234 -1.53 1.38 -4.60
C ASP A 234 -1.58 2.91 -4.60
N ASP A 235 -0.51 3.54 -5.08
CA ASP A 235 -0.43 4.98 -5.32
C ASP A 235 -0.93 5.85 -4.14
N LEU A 236 -0.68 5.43 -2.89
CA LEU A 236 -0.89 6.31 -1.74
C LEU A 236 0.15 7.43 -1.80
N ARG A 237 -0.32 8.66 -1.99
CA ARG A 237 0.51 9.85 -2.14
C ARG A 237 0.05 10.94 -1.19
N ILE A 238 1.01 11.74 -0.74
CA ILE A 238 0.76 12.88 0.13
C ILE A 238 1.46 14.09 -0.44
N TRP A 239 0.74 15.19 -0.46
CA TRP A 239 1.26 16.52 -0.74
C TRP A 239 1.17 17.36 0.52
N ARG A 240 2.32 17.90 0.90
CA ARG A 240 2.43 18.94 1.91
C ARG A 240 2.34 20.30 1.24
N ASP A 241 1.61 21.22 1.85
CA ASP A 241 1.44 22.62 1.40
C ASP A 241 0.80 22.76 0.01
N LYS A 242 0.11 21.71 -0.47
CA LYS A 242 -0.64 21.74 -1.73
C LYS A 242 -2.05 21.18 -1.53
N VAL A 243 -3.03 21.94 -1.98
CA VAL A 243 -4.44 21.59 -2.03
C VAL A 243 -4.76 21.25 -3.48
N LEU A 244 -5.02 19.97 -3.76
CA LEU A 244 -5.37 19.53 -5.11
C LEU A 244 -6.71 20.16 -5.52
N THR A 245 -6.78 20.66 -6.75
CA THR A 245 -8.04 21.10 -7.34
C THR A 245 -8.88 19.90 -7.79
N ALA A 246 -10.19 20.10 -7.98
CA ALA A 246 -11.06 19.04 -8.50
C ALA A 246 -10.60 18.49 -9.86
N ASP A 247 -9.98 19.33 -10.70
CA ASP A 247 -9.45 18.90 -11.99
C ASP A 247 -8.15 18.09 -11.85
N GLU A 248 -7.27 18.46 -10.91
CA GLU A 248 -6.10 17.64 -10.58
C GLU A 248 -6.51 16.29 -10.01
N VAL A 249 -7.50 16.24 -9.11
CA VAL A 249 -8.05 14.98 -8.57
C VAL A 249 -8.62 14.11 -9.70
N ARG A 250 -9.43 14.70 -10.60
CA ARG A 250 -9.98 13.97 -11.75
C ARG A 250 -8.89 13.44 -12.68
N SER A 251 -7.79 14.16 -12.80
CA SER A 251 -6.67 13.75 -13.64
C SER A 251 -5.84 12.64 -13.00
N LEU A 252 -5.75 12.60 -11.66
CA LEU A 252 -5.20 11.46 -10.92
C LEU A 252 -6.08 10.21 -11.06
N TYR A 253 -7.41 10.37 -11.08
CA TYR A 253 -8.36 9.28 -11.31
C TYR A 253 -8.32 8.74 -12.75
N THR A 254 -8.45 9.62 -13.74
CA THR A 254 -8.50 9.22 -15.16
C THR A 254 -7.13 8.89 -15.74
N SER A 255 -6.05 9.26 -15.05
CA SER A 255 -4.69 9.29 -15.59
C SER A 255 -4.55 10.20 -16.83
N ASP A 256 -5.33 11.28 -16.92
CA ASP A 256 -5.21 12.26 -18.00
C ASP A 256 -3.86 12.98 -17.92
N HIS A 257 -3.01 12.74 -18.92
CA HIS A 257 -1.66 13.28 -19.00
C HIS A 257 -1.57 14.81 -19.11
N THR A 258 -2.67 15.49 -19.43
CA THR A 258 -2.70 16.94 -19.66
C THR A 258 -2.32 17.73 -18.41
N THR A 259 -2.80 17.32 -17.23
CA THR A 259 -2.54 17.99 -15.94
C THR A 259 -1.98 17.02 -14.89
N LEU A 260 -1.83 15.72 -15.18
CA LEU A 260 -1.24 14.75 -14.24
C LEU A 260 0.13 15.19 -13.70
N ARG A 261 0.97 15.82 -14.54
CA ARG A 261 2.28 16.32 -14.09
C ARG A 261 2.15 17.45 -13.06
N GLU A 262 1.15 18.31 -13.23
CA GLU A 262 0.85 19.38 -12.28
C GLU A 262 0.33 18.78 -10.98
N ALA A 263 -0.64 17.86 -11.07
CA ALA A 263 -1.19 17.13 -9.93
C ALA A 263 -0.09 16.46 -9.10
N LEU A 264 0.84 15.75 -9.75
CA LEU A 264 1.98 15.07 -9.10
C LEU A 264 3.07 16.02 -8.57
N ALA A 265 3.13 17.27 -9.04
CA ALA A 265 4.14 18.22 -8.58
C ALA A 265 3.97 18.55 -7.09
N GLY A 266 5.09 18.63 -6.37
CA GLY A 266 5.11 18.97 -4.94
C GLY A 266 4.74 17.82 -3.99
N MET A 267 4.52 16.61 -4.51
CA MET A 267 4.30 15.42 -3.69
C MET A 267 5.50 15.18 -2.77
N CYS A 268 5.25 15.02 -1.47
CA CYS A 268 6.29 14.81 -0.46
C CYS A 268 6.40 13.36 0.03
N TYR A 269 5.42 12.51 -0.29
CA TYR A 269 5.46 11.08 -0.03
C TYR A 269 4.71 10.32 -1.12
N SER A 270 5.24 9.15 -1.45
CA SER A 270 4.64 8.13 -2.31
C SER A 270 4.96 6.78 -1.70
N LEU A 271 3.93 5.93 -1.57
CA LEU A 271 4.06 4.57 -1.07
C LEU A 271 5.07 3.75 -1.90
N ARG A 272 5.15 4.03 -3.21
CA ARG A 272 6.09 3.34 -4.11
C ARG A 272 7.54 3.69 -3.82
N ASP A 273 7.82 4.96 -3.55
CA ASP A 273 9.19 5.46 -3.40
C ASP A 273 9.72 5.34 -1.97
N HIS A 274 8.82 5.30 -0.98
CA HIS A 274 9.17 5.42 0.44
C HIS A 274 8.65 4.26 1.31
N GLY A 275 7.80 3.38 0.78
CA GLY A 275 7.17 2.32 1.55
C GLY A 275 8.13 1.21 1.96
N THR A 276 8.21 0.91 3.25
CA THR A 276 8.85 -0.31 3.76
C THR A 276 7.81 -1.23 4.39
N LEU A 277 7.53 -2.37 3.73
CA LEU A 277 6.59 -3.38 4.23
C LEU A 277 7.14 -4.09 5.48
N ARG A 278 6.32 -4.17 6.51
CA ARG A 278 6.54 -4.87 7.78
C ARG A 278 5.37 -5.84 8.06
N THR A 279 5.70 -6.96 8.69
CA THR A 279 4.73 -7.95 9.17
C THR A 279 5.19 -8.43 10.55
N MET A 280 4.31 -8.43 11.54
CA MET A 280 4.57 -9.14 12.79
C MET A 280 4.62 -10.65 12.52
N ASN A 281 5.70 -11.31 12.95
CA ASN A 281 5.96 -12.73 12.72
C ASN A 281 4.77 -13.60 13.16
N THR A 282 3.98 -14.10 12.21
CA THR A 282 3.22 -15.34 12.39
C THR A 282 4.21 -16.50 12.22
N PRO A 283 4.21 -17.55 13.07
CA PRO A 283 5.00 -18.75 12.81
C PRO A 283 4.57 -19.35 11.47
N GLY A 284 5.35 -19.15 10.41
CA GLY A 284 5.05 -19.69 9.07
C GLY A 284 5.29 -18.76 7.88
N PHE A 285 5.44 -17.44 8.06
CA PHE A 285 5.68 -16.54 6.93
C PHE A 285 7.17 -16.22 6.74
N ARG A 286 7.75 -16.75 5.65
CA ARG A 286 9.05 -16.33 5.13
C ARG A 286 8.83 -15.19 4.14
N LYS A 287 9.63 -14.13 4.29
CA LYS A 287 9.96 -13.23 3.18
C LYS A 287 10.36 -14.09 1.97
N LEU A 288 9.65 -14.01 0.85
CA LEU A 288 10.15 -14.56 -0.41
C LEU A 288 11.28 -13.65 -0.89
N HIS A 289 12.46 -13.80 -0.28
CA HIS A 289 13.71 -13.35 -0.88
C HIS A 289 14.12 -14.35 -1.97
N PRO A 290 14.31 -13.93 -3.22
CA PRO A 290 15.13 -14.68 -4.15
C PRO A 290 16.58 -14.39 -3.79
N GLY A 291 17.11 -15.13 -2.81
CA GLY A 291 18.50 -15.02 -2.42
C GLY A 291 18.74 -15.32 -0.96
N ARG A 292 18.79 -16.60 -0.61
CA ARG A 292 19.75 -17.01 0.42
C ARG A 292 21.14 -16.84 -0.20
N THR A 293 21.86 -15.76 0.13
CA THR A 293 23.29 -15.96 0.35
C THR A 293 23.42 -16.67 1.69
N HIS A 294 23.54 -17.99 1.61
CA HIS A 294 24.23 -18.71 2.67
C HIS A 294 25.55 -17.96 2.89
N LYS A 295 25.81 -17.52 4.12
CA LYS A 295 27.21 -17.36 4.54
C LYS A 295 27.82 -18.74 4.37
N ILE A 296 28.53 -18.95 3.26
CA ILE A 296 29.55 -19.99 3.20
C ILE A 296 30.52 -19.58 4.30
N ASN A 297 30.55 -20.36 5.37
CA ASN A 297 31.64 -20.29 6.33
C ASN A 297 32.93 -20.39 5.52
N ARG A 298 33.67 -19.29 5.40
CA ARG A 298 35.08 -19.35 5.02
C ARG A 298 35.75 -20.22 6.07
N VAL A 299 35.97 -21.48 5.71
CA VAL A 299 36.91 -22.34 6.44
C VAL A 299 38.23 -21.59 6.45
N ARG A 300 38.67 -21.20 7.65
CA ARG A 300 40.04 -20.71 7.88
C ARG A 300 40.99 -21.82 7.46
N ALA A 301 41.57 -21.70 6.27
CA ALA A 301 42.77 -22.42 5.93
C ALA A 301 43.95 -21.72 6.63
N THR A 302 44.28 -22.18 7.83
CA THR A 302 45.56 -21.88 8.48
C THR A 302 46.09 -23.14 9.14
N ARG A 303 46.88 -23.94 8.39
CA ARG A 303 48.25 -24.40 8.70
C ARG A 303 48.67 -25.57 7.78
N PRO A 304 49.99 -25.76 7.57
CA PRO A 304 50.55 -26.30 6.34
C PRO A 304 50.68 -27.83 6.32
N LEU A 305 50.79 -28.35 5.11
CA LEU A 305 51.16 -29.72 4.75
C LEU A 305 52.49 -30.12 5.40
N GLU A 306 52.46 -31.12 6.27
CA GLU A 306 53.60 -31.98 6.55
C GLU A 306 53.28 -33.43 6.15
N ARG A 307 54.29 -34.05 5.54
CA ARG A 307 54.34 -35.40 4.98
C ARG A 307 54.02 -36.46 6.04
N VAL A 308 53.34 -37.53 5.65
CA VAL A 308 53.82 -38.90 5.88
C VAL A 308 53.39 -39.78 4.69
N ALA A 309 54.34 -40.55 4.19
CA ALA A 309 54.25 -41.50 3.09
C ALA A 309 53.79 -42.90 3.59
N GLU A 310 53.67 -43.83 2.64
CA GLU A 310 53.55 -45.30 2.82
C GLU A 310 52.09 -45.76 3.11
N THR A 311 51.56 -46.83 2.49
CA THR A 311 52.23 -48.03 1.96
C THR A 311 51.45 -48.64 0.80
N PHE A 312 52.20 -49.20 -0.15
CA PHE A 312 51.79 -50.10 -1.21
C PHE A 312 51.12 -51.38 -0.68
N ALA A 313 50.01 -51.79 -1.30
CA ALA A 313 49.75 -53.10 -1.93
C ALA A 313 48.28 -53.20 -2.33
#